data_AF-A0A6B9ZB12-F1
#
_entry.id   AF-A0A6B9ZB12-F1
#
_cell.length_a   1.000
_cell.length_b   1.000
_cell.length_c   1.000
_cell.angle_alpha   90.00
_cell.angle_beta   90.00
_cell.angle_gamma   90.00
#
_symmetry.space_group_name_H-M   'P 1'
#
loop_
_entity.id
_entity.type
_entity.pdbx_description
1 polymer ?
#
loop_
_entity_poly.entity_id
_entity_poly.type
_entity_poly.pdbx_seq_one_letter_code
_entity_poly.pdbx_strand_id
1 'polypeptide(L)'
;MNENNTRIAYKEQTIWTAKSYCDLLLLLLTEESSTAAYDDDRQLYTYLVKKLRGYYEADLNSILAAQHITGQMEKMLGHIITRIKQADKQYCYHWRQQLFSHYLASDPSIDKKTAGRLLAELPDMTDPAISQLLHKVLRLIRGEYIFETVPVVTFEQLTGRWQATADKTTPQYDINFNMLDDLSPSSSPIVLSIQPVADTFSLQIDIPVTNWATRSTGVLQWIAGTADIKEGCIFVQETGRAVCQIPVIELGADHFDTFLFHTELRFKKI
;
A
#
# COMPACT_ATOMS: atom_id res chain seq x y z
N MET A 1 -7.55 31.67 -22.59
CA MET A 1 -7.56 30.20 -22.50
C MET A 1 -6.56 29.84 -21.43
N ASN A 2 -7.01 29.60 -20.20
CA ASN A 2 -6.12 29.20 -19.10
C ASN A 2 -6.06 27.69 -19.06
N GLU A 3 -4.91 27.15 -19.45
CA GLU A 3 -4.53 25.77 -19.18
C GLU A 3 -4.30 25.64 -17.67
N ASN A 4 -5.36 25.26 -16.94
CA ASN A 4 -5.23 24.77 -15.57
C ASN A 4 -4.53 23.41 -15.60
N ASN A 5 -3.21 23.43 -15.72
CA ASN A 5 -2.35 22.28 -15.53
C ASN A 5 -2.20 21.99 -14.04
N THR A 6 -3.27 21.52 -13.40
CA THR A 6 -3.19 20.77 -12.14
C THR A 6 -2.56 19.42 -12.45
N ARG A 7 -1.23 19.37 -12.49
CA ARG A 7 -0.49 18.11 -12.43
C ARG A 7 -0.46 17.67 -10.98
N ILE A 8 -1.35 16.76 -10.63
CA ILE A 8 -1.24 16.08 -9.35
C ILE A 8 -0.10 15.07 -9.45
N ALA A 9 0.87 15.23 -8.57
CA ALA A 9 1.89 14.23 -8.35
C ALA A 9 1.26 13.06 -7.57
N TYR A 10 1.30 11.87 -8.16
CA TYR A 10 0.93 10.64 -7.47
C TYR A 10 1.92 10.42 -6.34
N LYS A 11 1.45 10.45 -5.09
CA LYS A 11 2.27 10.05 -3.94
C LYS A 11 2.42 8.52 -3.98
N GLU A 12 3.61 8.03 -3.67
CA GLU A 12 3.94 6.60 -3.74
C GLU A 12 3.08 5.80 -2.76
N GLN A 13 2.61 4.62 -3.17
CA GLN A 13 1.77 3.74 -2.34
C GLN A 13 2.49 3.43 -1.03
N THR A 14 2.02 3.99 0.09
CA THR A 14 2.59 3.68 1.40
C THR A 14 1.98 2.39 1.91
N ILE A 15 2.80 1.33 1.98
CA ILE A 15 2.42 0.03 2.56
C ILE A 15 2.09 0.15 4.07
N TRP A 16 2.57 1.21 4.72
CA TRP A 16 2.65 1.32 6.18
C TRP A 16 1.72 2.39 6.75
N THR A 17 1.02 2.06 7.83
CA THR A 17 0.25 3.02 8.65
C THR A 17 0.82 3.21 10.05
N ALA A 18 1.72 2.33 10.51
CA ALA A 18 2.31 2.39 11.86
C ALA A 18 3.77 1.91 11.89
N LYS A 19 4.63 2.65 12.61
CA LYS A 19 6.07 2.38 12.75
C LYS A 19 6.39 1.01 13.35
N SER A 20 5.63 0.56 14.35
CA SER A 20 5.85 -0.72 15.04
C SER A 20 5.74 -1.94 14.11
N TYR A 21 4.94 -1.84 13.05
CA TYR A 21 4.81 -2.88 12.03
C TYR A 21 6.04 -2.96 11.12
N CYS A 22 6.61 -1.81 10.75
CA CYS A 22 7.85 -1.73 10.00
C CYS A 22 9.03 -2.30 10.80
N ASP A 23 9.11 -1.92 12.08
CA ASP A 23 10.17 -2.38 12.98
C ASP A 23 10.15 -3.90 13.15
N LEU A 24 8.95 -4.48 13.33
CA LEU A 24 8.80 -5.93 13.42
C LEU A 24 9.23 -6.62 12.11
N LEU A 25 8.81 -6.12 10.94
CA LEU A 25 9.18 -6.69 9.64
C LEU A 25 10.70 -6.72 9.43
N LEU A 26 11.39 -5.62 9.71
CA LEU A 26 12.84 -5.55 9.55
C LEU A 26 13.58 -6.51 10.50
N LEU A 27 13.08 -6.68 11.73
CA LEU A 27 13.63 -7.64 12.67
C LEU A 27 13.42 -9.08 12.23
N LEU A 28 12.24 -9.40 11.68
CA LEU A 28 11.95 -10.73 11.11
C LEU A 28 12.88 -11.04 9.93
N LEU A 29 13.09 -10.09 9.03
CA LEU A 29 14.05 -10.24 7.93
C LEU A 29 15.50 -10.41 8.45
N THR A 30 15.86 -9.72 9.53
CA THR A 30 17.20 -9.82 10.11
C THR A 30 17.44 -11.17 10.79
N GLU A 31 16.45 -11.70 11.50
CA GLU A 31 16.53 -13.06 12.06
C GLU A 31 16.64 -14.10 10.94
N GLU A 32 15.75 -14.04 9.94
CA GLU A 32 15.74 -15.02 8.86
C GLU A 32 17.04 -15.01 8.05
N SER A 33 17.63 -13.82 7.79
CA SER A 33 18.93 -13.69 7.11
C SER A 33 20.12 -14.17 7.93
N SER A 34 19.95 -14.39 9.24
CA SER A 34 20.99 -14.95 10.11
C SER A 34 20.97 -16.49 10.19
N THR A 35 19.98 -17.12 9.55
CA THR A 35 19.87 -18.58 9.52
C THR A 35 20.89 -19.19 8.56
N ALA A 36 21.23 -20.47 8.78
CA ALA A 36 22.19 -21.21 7.96
C ALA A 36 21.82 -21.25 6.46
N ALA A 37 20.54 -21.07 6.13
CA ALA A 37 20.05 -21.01 4.74
C ALA A 37 20.55 -19.78 3.97
N TYR A 38 21.05 -18.76 4.67
CA TYR A 38 21.50 -17.48 4.11
C TYR A 38 22.90 -17.06 4.61
N ASP A 39 23.64 -17.96 5.25
CA ASP A 39 24.93 -17.69 5.92
C ASP A 39 26.04 -17.23 4.93
N ASP A 40 26.00 -17.73 3.69
CA ASP A 40 26.91 -17.28 2.61
C ASP A 40 26.66 -15.81 2.20
N ASP A 41 25.47 -15.27 2.48
CA ASP A 41 25.02 -13.93 2.10
C ASP A 41 25.21 -12.92 3.24
N ARG A 42 26.40 -12.90 3.84
CA ARG A 42 26.80 -11.93 4.88
C ARG A 42 26.59 -10.46 4.44
N GLN A 43 26.57 -10.20 3.13
CA GLN A 43 26.23 -8.90 2.54
C GLN A 43 24.76 -8.52 2.76
N LEU A 44 23.81 -9.45 2.65
CA LEU A 44 22.38 -9.20 2.86
C LEU A 44 22.08 -8.93 4.34
N TYR A 45 22.61 -9.74 5.25
CA TYR A 45 22.50 -9.49 6.70
C TYR A 45 23.11 -8.13 7.06
N THR A 46 24.32 -7.84 6.57
CA THR A 46 24.98 -6.55 6.81
C THR A 46 24.20 -5.39 6.20
N TYR A 47 23.61 -5.59 5.02
CA TYR A 47 22.73 -4.61 4.39
C TYR A 47 21.53 -4.36 5.28
N LEU A 48 20.73 -5.38 5.63
CA LEU A 48 19.54 -5.28 6.48
C LEU A 48 19.84 -4.66 7.85
N VAL A 49 20.94 -5.03 8.51
CA VAL A 49 21.35 -4.47 9.81
C VAL A 49 21.81 -3.02 9.72
N LYS A 50 22.64 -2.67 8.73
CA LYS A 50 23.05 -1.26 8.49
C LYS A 50 21.86 -0.41 8.11
N LYS A 51 20.95 -0.98 7.34
CA LYS A 51 19.72 -0.36 6.89
C LYS A 51 18.75 -0.17 8.06
N LEU A 52 18.55 -1.15 8.95
CA LEU A 52 17.77 -1.03 10.19
C LEU A 52 18.11 0.25 10.98
N ARG A 53 19.39 0.64 11.05
CA ARG A 53 19.83 1.92 11.66
C ARG A 53 19.39 3.17 10.89
N GLY A 54 19.36 3.12 9.56
CA GLY A 54 18.95 4.25 8.70
C GLY A 54 17.44 4.37 8.49
N TYR A 55 16.70 3.27 8.62
CA TYR A 55 15.25 3.19 8.42
C TYR A 55 14.43 3.54 9.68
N TYR A 56 15.06 4.03 10.75
CA TYR A 56 14.33 4.85 11.74
C TYR A 56 13.69 6.09 11.10
N GLU A 57 14.22 6.54 9.95
CA GLU A 57 13.76 7.72 9.21
C GLU A 57 13.58 7.48 7.70
N ALA A 58 14.27 6.51 7.09
CA ALA A 58 14.14 6.21 5.66
C ALA A 58 13.01 5.20 5.35
N ASP A 59 12.63 5.10 4.09
CA ASP A 59 11.47 4.37 3.57
C ASP A 59 11.83 2.97 3.03
N LEU A 60 11.21 1.91 3.55
CA LEU A 60 11.42 0.52 3.12
C LEU A 60 11.29 0.34 1.59
N ASN A 61 10.56 1.22 0.91
CA ASN A 61 10.50 1.28 -0.56
C ASN A 61 11.90 1.32 -1.22
N SER A 62 12.87 1.98 -0.59
CA SER A 62 14.26 2.02 -1.06
C SER A 62 15.04 0.72 -0.85
N ILE A 63 14.66 -0.10 0.15
CA ILE A 63 15.19 -1.47 0.33
C ILE A 63 14.63 -2.37 -0.77
N LEU A 64 13.33 -2.25 -1.04
CA LEU A 64 12.61 -3.10 -1.99
C LEU A 64 12.97 -2.78 -3.46
N ALA A 65 13.43 -1.56 -3.74
CA ALA A 65 13.95 -1.16 -5.06
C ALA A 65 15.35 -1.74 -5.40
N ALA A 66 16.05 -2.37 -4.45
CA ALA A 66 17.37 -2.92 -4.68
C ALA A 66 17.31 -4.28 -5.41
N GLN A 67 17.30 -4.25 -6.75
CA GLN A 67 17.16 -5.42 -7.62
C GLN A 67 18.11 -6.60 -7.33
N HIS A 68 19.29 -6.34 -6.75
CA HIS A 68 20.29 -7.36 -6.46
C HIS A 68 19.97 -8.23 -5.24
N ILE A 69 18.99 -7.85 -4.41
CA ILE A 69 18.56 -8.62 -3.22
C ILE A 69 17.12 -9.13 -3.29
N THR A 70 16.35 -8.69 -4.29
CA THR A 70 14.91 -8.98 -4.48
C THR A 70 14.59 -10.48 -4.40
N GLY A 71 15.35 -11.32 -5.11
CA GLY A 71 15.11 -12.77 -5.13
C GLY A 71 15.38 -13.50 -3.81
N GLN A 72 16.30 -12.99 -2.98
CA GLN A 72 16.55 -13.54 -1.64
C GLN A 72 15.50 -13.04 -0.64
N MET A 73 15.14 -11.75 -0.73
CA MET A 73 14.06 -11.17 0.08
C MET A 73 12.74 -11.87 -0.16
N GLU A 74 12.41 -12.23 -1.40
CA GLU A 74 11.22 -13.01 -1.73
C GLU A 74 11.21 -14.36 -1.00
N LYS A 75 12.32 -15.10 -1.05
CA LYS A 75 12.45 -16.40 -0.38
C LYS A 75 12.30 -16.28 1.13
N MET A 76 12.99 -15.31 1.73
CA MET A 76 12.95 -15.07 3.18
C MET A 76 11.52 -14.73 3.62
N LEU A 77 10.82 -13.85 2.91
CA LEU A 77 9.43 -13.51 3.22
C LEU A 77 8.51 -14.73 3.10
N GLY A 78 8.71 -15.58 2.08
CA GLY A 78 7.98 -16.84 1.95
C GLY A 78 8.17 -17.77 3.15
N HIS A 79 9.40 -17.90 3.65
CA HIS A 79 9.71 -18.69 4.85
C HIS A 79 9.09 -18.07 6.11
N ILE A 80 9.25 -16.75 6.32
CA ILE A 80 8.66 -16.04 7.46
C ILE A 80 7.14 -16.24 7.48
N ILE A 81 6.46 -16.05 6.35
CA ILE A 81 5.00 -16.27 6.22
C ILE A 81 4.63 -17.70 6.62
N THR A 82 5.39 -18.69 6.16
CA THR A 82 5.14 -20.11 6.46
C THR A 82 5.35 -20.40 7.95
N ARG A 83 6.45 -19.90 8.54
CA ARG A 83 6.79 -20.09 9.96
C ARG A 83 5.75 -19.42 10.87
N ILE A 84 5.29 -18.21 10.54
CA ILE A 84 4.21 -17.54 11.29
C ILE A 84 2.90 -18.33 11.23
N LYS A 85 2.52 -18.86 10.06
CA LYS A 85 1.30 -19.69 9.92
C LYS A 85 1.34 -20.98 10.74
N GLN A 86 2.53 -21.52 10.98
CA GLN A 86 2.74 -22.76 11.73
C GLN A 86 3.09 -22.51 13.21
N ALA A 87 3.24 -21.25 13.62
CA ALA A 87 3.68 -20.88 14.95
C ALA A 87 2.61 -21.19 16.00
N ASP A 88 3.01 -21.89 17.05
CA ASP A 88 2.27 -21.93 18.31
C ASP A 88 2.74 -20.82 19.28
N LYS A 89 2.06 -20.70 20.43
CA LYS A 89 2.41 -19.68 21.44
C LYS A 89 3.84 -19.81 21.96
N GLN A 90 4.36 -21.03 22.05
CA GLN A 90 5.70 -21.29 22.56
C GLN A 90 6.75 -20.87 21.54
N TYR A 91 6.51 -21.16 20.27
CA TYR A 91 7.32 -20.71 19.15
C TYR A 91 7.37 -19.18 19.07
N CYS A 92 6.23 -18.50 19.19
CA CYS A 92 6.18 -17.03 19.21
C CYS A 92 7.02 -16.42 20.33
N TYR A 93 7.02 -17.04 21.53
CA TYR A 93 7.83 -16.59 22.66
C TYR A 93 9.33 -16.74 22.38
N HIS A 94 9.78 -17.89 21.89
CA HIS A 94 11.18 -18.12 21.54
C HIS A 94 11.65 -17.16 20.46
N TRP A 95 10.81 -16.92 19.44
CA TRP A 95 11.16 -16.02 18.36
C TRP A 95 11.30 -14.58 18.85
N ARG A 96 10.41 -14.09 19.73
CA ARG A 96 10.56 -12.77 20.38
C ARG A 96 11.89 -12.62 21.14
N GLN A 97 12.38 -13.68 21.78
CA GLN A 97 13.71 -13.65 22.42
C GLN A 97 14.86 -13.54 21.41
N GLN A 98 14.74 -14.18 20.25
CA GLN A 98 15.71 -14.04 19.16
C GLN A 98 15.70 -12.62 18.59
N LEU A 99 14.51 -12.04 18.34
CA LEU A 99 14.37 -10.65 17.87
C LEU A 99 15.03 -9.66 18.84
N PHE A 100 14.94 -9.88 20.16
CA PHE A 100 15.66 -9.06 21.14
C PHE A 100 17.17 -9.07 20.98
N SER A 101 17.72 -10.23 20.68
CA SER A 101 19.17 -10.39 20.48
C SER A 101 19.62 -9.66 19.21
N HIS A 102 18.85 -9.74 18.13
CA HIS A 102 19.10 -9.00 16.89
C HIS A 102 18.93 -7.48 17.09
N TYR A 103 17.94 -7.06 17.87
CA TYR A 103 17.69 -5.66 18.17
C TYR A 103 18.91 -5.01 18.85
N LEU A 104 19.42 -5.64 19.92
CA LEU A 104 20.62 -5.19 20.63
C LEU A 104 21.89 -5.25 19.77
N ALA A 105 22.03 -6.27 18.92
CA ALA A 105 23.15 -6.36 17.99
C ALA A 105 23.10 -5.27 16.91
N SER A 106 21.89 -4.91 16.48
CA SER A 106 21.68 -3.88 15.45
C SER A 106 21.92 -2.47 16.00
N ASP A 107 21.57 -2.19 17.26
CA ASP A 107 21.79 -0.89 17.90
C ASP A 107 22.44 -1.01 19.30
N PRO A 108 23.79 -1.02 19.36
CA PRO A 108 24.55 -1.05 20.60
C PRO A 108 24.39 0.20 21.48
N SER A 109 23.79 1.28 20.97
CA SER A 109 23.56 2.51 21.74
C SER A 109 22.32 2.44 22.63
N ILE A 110 21.43 1.47 22.38
CA ILE A 110 20.21 1.25 23.15
C ILE A 110 20.50 0.29 24.31
N ASP A 111 20.07 0.67 25.52
CA ASP A 111 20.19 -0.21 26.69
C ASP A 111 19.15 -1.35 26.67
N LYS A 112 19.42 -2.43 27.43
CA LYS A 112 18.52 -3.60 27.49
C LYS A 112 17.09 -3.23 27.90
N LYS A 113 16.93 -2.20 28.74
CA LYS A 113 15.63 -1.73 29.24
C LYS A 113 14.80 -1.08 28.14
N THR A 114 15.42 -0.20 27.36
CA THR A 114 14.80 0.50 26.23
C THR A 114 14.49 -0.46 25.11
N ALA A 115 15.41 -1.39 24.79
CA ALA A 115 15.15 -2.46 23.83
C ALA A 115 13.97 -3.36 24.25
N GLY A 116 13.88 -3.71 25.54
CA GLY A 116 12.74 -4.47 26.07
C GLY A 116 11.42 -3.74 25.96
N ARG A 117 11.40 -2.41 26.18
CA ARG A 117 10.22 -1.57 25.98
C ARG A 117 9.80 -1.54 24.51
N LEU A 118 10.73 -1.28 23.60
CA LEU A 118 10.45 -1.19 22.16
C LEU A 118 9.93 -2.53 21.59
N LEU A 119 10.46 -3.66 22.06
CA LEU A 119 9.89 -4.97 21.73
C LEU A 119 8.47 -5.20 22.25
N ALA A 120 8.16 -4.68 23.44
CA ALA A 120 6.81 -4.79 24.00
C ALA A 120 5.79 -3.95 23.23
N GLU A 121 6.25 -2.92 22.51
CA GLU A 121 5.44 -2.08 21.62
C GLU A 121 5.24 -2.72 20.22
N LEU A 122 5.94 -3.80 19.90
CA LEU A 122 5.74 -4.52 18.65
C LEU A 122 4.41 -5.29 18.67
N PRO A 123 3.69 -5.33 17.53
CA PRO A 123 2.48 -6.14 17.41
C PRO A 123 2.77 -7.63 17.65
N ASP A 124 1.71 -8.39 17.95
CA ASP A 124 1.82 -9.84 18.00
C ASP A 124 2.11 -10.38 16.59
N MET A 125 2.98 -11.39 16.46
CA MET A 125 3.26 -11.98 15.16
C MET A 125 2.06 -12.78 14.63
N THR A 126 1.18 -13.24 15.51
CA THR A 126 -0.08 -13.88 15.11
C THR A 126 -1.15 -12.86 14.73
N ASP A 127 -0.88 -11.55 14.82
CA ASP A 127 -1.79 -10.51 14.37
C ASP A 127 -2.05 -10.68 12.86
N PRO A 128 -3.32 -10.81 12.42
CA PRO A 128 -3.67 -10.89 11.01
C PRO A 128 -3.11 -9.73 10.18
N ALA A 129 -2.95 -8.54 10.76
CA ALA A 129 -2.38 -7.39 10.10
C ALA A 129 -0.91 -7.61 9.70
N ILE A 130 -0.14 -8.40 10.47
CA ILE A 130 1.24 -8.77 10.13
C ILE A 130 1.26 -9.73 8.94
N SER A 131 0.36 -10.70 8.92
CA SER A 131 0.23 -11.59 7.76
C SER A 131 -0.11 -10.79 6.51
N GLN A 132 -1.10 -9.89 6.56
CA GLN A 132 -1.45 -9.04 5.43
C GLN A 132 -0.28 -8.17 4.97
N LEU A 133 0.47 -7.59 5.92
CA LEU A 133 1.65 -6.78 5.63
C LEU A 133 2.72 -7.55 4.88
N LEU A 134 3.07 -8.75 5.34
CA LEU A 134 4.06 -9.61 4.70
C LEU A 134 3.67 -9.95 3.26
N HIS A 135 2.38 -10.21 3.01
CA HIS A 135 1.89 -10.46 1.65
C HIS A 135 1.95 -9.19 0.79
N LYS A 136 1.60 -8.00 1.32
CA LYS A 136 1.74 -6.72 0.60
C LYS A 136 3.18 -6.46 0.16
N VAL A 137 4.15 -6.75 1.03
CA VAL A 137 5.59 -6.59 0.74
C VAL A 137 6.05 -7.60 -0.29
N LEU A 138 5.62 -8.86 -0.18
CA LEU A 138 5.93 -9.90 -1.15
C LEU A 138 5.45 -9.52 -2.55
N ARG A 139 4.22 -9.01 -2.66
CA ARG A 139 3.65 -8.52 -3.92
C ARG A 139 4.47 -7.35 -4.49
N LEU A 140 4.85 -6.38 -3.65
CA LEU A 140 5.69 -5.26 -4.10
C LEU A 140 7.04 -5.73 -4.67
N ILE A 141 7.70 -6.70 -4.02
CA ILE A 141 8.98 -7.28 -4.48
C ILE A 141 8.83 -7.94 -5.86
N ARG A 142 7.67 -8.54 -6.12
CA ARG A 142 7.34 -9.14 -7.41
C ARG A 142 6.96 -8.13 -8.48
N GLY A 143 6.89 -6.84 -8.15
CA GLY A 143 6.37 -5.80 -9.04
C GLY A 143 4.85 -5.88 -9.23
N GLU A 144 4.15 -6.59 -8.34
CA GLU A 144 2.69 -6.68 -8.32
C GLU A 144 2.09 -5.52 -7.53
N TYR A 145 0.80 -5.28 -7.72
CA TYR A 145 0.05 -4.34 -6.89
C TYR A 145 0.04 -4.80 -5.42
N ILE A 146 0.26 -3.90 -4.46
CA ILE A 146 0.45 -4.31 -3.06
C ILE A 146 -0.78 -4.99 -2.44
N PHE A 147 -1.98 -4.63 -2.91
CA PHE A 147 -3.24 -5.23 -2.46
C PHE A 147 -3.57 -6.47 -3.27
N GLU A 148 -4.21 -7.45 -2.63
CA GLU A 148 -4.80 -8.58 -3.34
C GLU A 148 -5.92 -8.08 -4.24
N THR A 149 -5.81 -8.41 -5.53
CA THR A 149 -6.77 -8.05 -6.55
C THR A 149 -7.64 -9.25 -6.89
N VAL A 150 -8.89 -8.98 -7.27
CA VAL A 150 -9.78 -10.00 -7.81
C VAL A 150 -9.12 -10.60 -9.06
N PRO A 151 -8.91 -11.93 -9.12
CA PRO A 151 -8.07 -12.54 -10.13
C PRO A 151 -8.62 -12.44 -11.56
N VAL A 152 -9.96 -12.39 -11.69
CA VAL A 152 -10.64 -12.22 -12.99
C VAL A 152 -11.72 -11.17 -12.82
N VAL A 153 -11.58 -10.06 -13.53
CA VAL A 153 -12.54 -8.96 -13.57
C VAL A 153 -12.81 -8.64 -15.04
N THR A 154 -14.08 -8.40 -15.38
CA THR A 154 -14.45 -7.93 -16.71
C THR A 154 -15.14 -6.57 -16.66
N PHE A 155 -15.06 -5.82 -17.75
CA PHE A 155 -15.72 -4.52 -17.81
C PHE A 155 -17.24 -4.62 -17.79
N GLU A 156 -17.86 -5.73 -18.21
CA GLU A 156 -19.31 -5.89 -18.11
C GLU A 156 -19.80 -5.78 -16.66
N GLN A 157 -19.01 -6.28 -15.71
CA GLN A 157 -19.31 -6.20 -14.28
C GLN A 157 -19.13 -4.78 -13.74
N LEU A 158 -18.12 -4.07 -14.24
CA LEU A 158 -17.75 -2.72 -13.81
C LEU A 158 -18.43 -1.59 -14.61
N THR A 159 -19.13 -1.90 -15.70
CA THR A 159 -19.80 -0.88 -16.53
C THR A 159 -20.98 -0.28 -15.78
N GLY A 160 -21.09 1.04 -15.83
CA GLY A 160 -22.13 1.81 -15.18
C GLY A 160 -21.60 3.06 -14.49
N ARG A 161 -22.45 3.64 -13.64
CA ARG A 161 -22.08 4.74 -12.74
C ARG A 161 -22.03 4.20 -11.32
N TRP A 162 -21.01 4.61 -10.60
CA TRP A 162 -20.70 4.14 -9.27
C TRP A 162 -20.46 5.33 -8.35
N GLN A 163 -20.87 5.19 -7.10
CA GLN A 163 -20.71 6.20 -6.07
C GLN A 163 -19.86 5.66 -4.93
N ALA A 164 -18.83 6.41 -4.53
CA ALA A 164 -18.08 6.08 -3.34
C ALA A 164 -19.01 6.19 -2.11
N THR A 165 -19.11 5.13 -1.33
CA THR A 165 -19.75 5.18 -0.02
C THR A 165 -18.72 5.56 1.03
N ALA A 166 -18.99 6.62 1.77
CA ALA A 166 -18.20 6.96 2.94
C ALA A 166 -18.40 5.85 3.99
N ASP A 167 -17.34 5.10 4.29
CA ASP A 167 -17.34 4.30 5.50
C ASP A 167 -17.12 5.27 6.67
N LYS A 168 -18.02 5.27 7.65
CA LYS A 168 -18.06 6.28 8.73
C LYS A 168 -16.81 6.28 9.62
N THR A 169 -15.94 5.29 9.44
CA THR A 169 -14.72 5.03 10.20
C THR A 169 -13.44 5.51 9.52
N THR A 170 -13.48 5.87 8.24
CA THR A 170 -12.31 6.33 7.48
C THR A 170 -12.20 7.85 7.60
N PRO A 171 -11.02 8.42 7.92
CA PRO A 171 -10.84 9.86 8.02
C PRO A 171 -11.37 10.54 6.75
N GLN A 172 -12.16 11.59 6.94
CA GLN A 172 -12.62 12.48 5.87
C GLN A 172 -11.44 12.73 4.93
N TYR A 173 -11.56 12.26 3.70
CA TYR A 173 -10.59 12.34 2.61
C TYR A 173 -9.42 13.25 2.95
N ASP A 174 -8.31 12.68 3.45
CA ASP A 174 -7.06 13.41 3.71
C ASP A 174 -6.36 13.69 2.37
N ILE A 175 -7.15 14.08 1.36
CA ILE A 175 -6.73 14.62 0.09
C ILE A 175 -6.32 16.05 0.42
N ASN A 176 -5.15 16.16 1.04
CA ASN A 176 -4.40 17.39 1.15
C ASN A 176 -3.99 17.80 -0.27
N PHE A 177 -4.93 18.37 -1.02
CA PHE A 177 -4.59 19.34 -2.03
C PHE A 177 -3.86 20.43 -1.27
N ASN A 178 -2.54 20.54 -1.46
CA ASN A 178 -1.74 21.61 -0.89
C ASN A 178 -2.58 22.90 -0.90
N MET A 179 -2.78 23.50 0.29
CA MET A 179 -3.68 24.62 0.57
C MET A 179 -3.23 25.94 -0.11
N LEU A 180 -2.85 25.88 -1.37
CA LEU A 180 -2.54 26.99 -2.26
C LEU A 180 -3.64 27.18 -3.32
N ASP A 181 -4.50 26.19 -3.54
CA ASP A 181 -5.62 26.26 -4.50
C ASP A 181 -6.96 26.47 -3.76
N ASP A 182 -7.80 27.38 -4.27
CA ASP A 182 -9.13 27.73 -3.72
C ASP A 182 -10.15 26.58 -3.74
N LEU A 183 -9.76 25.36 -4.13
CA LEU A 183 -10.65 24.20 -4.30
C LEU A 183 -10.49 23.22 -3.14
N SER A 184 -11.58 22.85 -2.49
CA SER A 184 -11.61 21.79 -1.48
C SER A 184 -12.65 20.71 -1.82
N PRO A 185 -12.40 19.42 -1.51
CA PRO A 185 -13.43 18.39 -1.62
C PRO A 185 -14.70 18.78 -0.87
N SER A 186 -15.86 18.56 -1.49
CA SER A 186 -17.16 18.75 -0.83
C SER A 186 -17.58 17.48 -0.08
N SER A 187 -18.65 17.56 0.72
CA SER A 187 -19.26 16.39 1.34
C SER A 187 -20.00 15.47 0.36
N SER A 188 -20.09 15.86 -0.92
CA SER A 188 -20.73 15.04 -1.95
C SER A 188 -19.81 13.87 -2.35
N PRO A 189 -20.39 12.73 -2.71
CA PRO A 189 -19.64 11.51 -2.99
C PRO A 189 -18.82 11.60 -4.29
N ILE A 190 -17.68 10.94 -4.31
CA ILE A 190 -16.90 10.71 -5.54
C ILE A 190 -17.71 9.80 -6.46
N VAL A 191 -17.76 10.13 -7.75
CA VAL A 191 -18.46 9.35 -8.76
C VAL A 191 -17.45 8.76 -9.73
N LEU A 192 -17.58 7.47 -10.02
CA LEU A 192 -16.81 6.77 -11.02
C LEU A 192 -17.75 6.28 -12.11
N SER A 193 -17.45 6.60 -13.37
CA SER A 193 -18.26 6.18 -14.52
C SER A 193 -17.38 5.36 -15.47
N ILE A 194 -17.83 4.15 -15.79
CA ILE A 194 -17.19 3.27 -16.78
C ILE A 194 -18.21 3.01 -17.88
N GLN A 195 -17.84 3.32 -19.13
CA GLN A 195 -18.75 3.21 -20.28
C GLN A 195 -18.03 2.56 -21.47
N PRO A 196 -18.73 1.75 -22.28
CA PRO A 196 -18.16 1.22 -23.52
C PRO A 196 -18.02 2.34 -24.57
N VAL A 197 -16.91 2.31 -25.32
CA VAL A 197 -16.64 3.25 -26.43
C VAL A 197 -15.99 2.49 -27.59
N ALA A 198 -16.74 2.30 -28.68
CA ALA A 198 -16.34 1.60 -29.91
C ALA A 198 -15.59 0.27 -29.68
N ASP A 199 -14.28 0.32 -29.47
CA ASP A 199 -13.36 -0.82 -29.34
C ASP A 199 -12.70 -0.93 -27.95
N THR A 200 -13.15 -0.13 -26.98
CA THR A 200 -12.57 -0.04 -25.63
C THR A 200 -13.60 0.44 -24.60
N PHE A 201 -13.15 0.78 -23.40
CA PHE A 201 -13.93 1.42 -22.36
C PHE A 201 -13.37 2.79 -22.05
N SER A 202 -14.21 3.71 -21.59
CA SER A 202 -13.77 4.96 -20.99
C SER A 202 -14.05 4.91 -19.49
N LEU A 203 -13.13 5.45 -18.70
CA LEU A 203 -13.28 5.64 -17.27
C LEU A 203 -13.15 7.12 -16.95
N GLN A 204 -14.08 7.63 -16.13
CA GLN A 204 -14.01 8.98 -15.57
C GLN A 204 -14.26 8.94 -14.06
N ILE A 205 -13.38 9.57 -13.28
CA ILE A 205 -13.54 9.79 -11.84
C ILE A 205 -13.76 11.27 -11.57
N ASP A 206 -14.94 11.57 -11.03
CA ASP A 206 -15.41 12.91 -10.71
C ASP A 206 -15.38 13.14 -9.21
N ILE A 207 -14.63 14.16 -8.78
CA ILE A 207 -14.57 14.61 -7.38
C ILE A 207 -15.35 15.92 -7.25
N PRO A 208 -16.49 15.93 -6.55
CA PRO A 208 -17.20 17.16 -6.26
C PRO A 208 -16.39 18.07 -5.32
N VAL A 209 -16.18 19.32 -5.72
CA VAL A 209 -15.36 20.30 -4.99
C VAL A 209 -16.13 21.59 -4.75
N THR A 210 -15.72 22.33 -3.72
CA THR A 210 -16.16 23.71 -3.44
C THR A 210 -15.01 24.65 -3.73
N ASN A 211 -15.27 25.68 -4.54
CA ASN A 211 -14.36 26.79 -4.71
C ASN A 211 -14.63 27.84 -3.61
N TRP A 212 -13.66 28.08 -2.74
CA TRP A 212 -13.78 29.01 -1.62
C TRP A 212 -13.68 30.47 -2.02
N ALA A 213 -12.94 30.79 -3.10
CA ALA A 213 -12.87 32.16 -3.62
C ALA A 213 -14.21 32.61 -4.21
N THR A 214 -14.91 31.74 -4.95
CA THR A 214 -16.19 32.07 -5.60
C THR A 214 -17.42 31.59 -4.82
N ARG A 215 -17.22 30.78 -3.76
CA ARG A 215 -18.27 30.06 -3.01
C ARG A 215 -19.17 29.19 -3.88
N SER A 216 -18.68 28.72 -5.03
CA SER A 216 -19.43 27.87 -5.97
C SER A 216 -19.00 26.42 -5.88
N THR A 217 -19.95 25.50 -6.06
CA THR A 217 -19.67 24.07 -6.22
C THR A 217 -19.29 23.73 -7.65
N GLY A 218 -18.35 22.80 -7.84
CA GLY A 218 -17.93 22.30 -9.14
C GLY A 218 -17.57 20.81 -9.07
N VAL A 219 -17.08 20.29 -10.19
CA VAL A 219 -16.61 18.90 -10.30
C VAL A 219 -15.21 18.93 -10.89
N LEU A 220 -14.27 18.29 -10.20
CA LEU A 220 -12.93 18.03 -10.70
C LEU A 220 -12.91 16.67 -11.39
N GLN A 221 -12.65 16.66 -12.69
CA GLN A 221 -12.40 15.44 -13.46
C GLN A 221 -10.97 14.99 -13.18
N TRP A 222 -10.83 14.01 -12.30
CA TRP A 222 -9.53 13.61 -11.79
C TRP A 222 -8.76 12.70 -12.75
N ILE A 223 -9.40 11.62 -13.14
CA ILE A 223 -8.89 10.62 -14.08
C ILE A 223 -9.95 10.49 -15.16
N ALA A 224 -9.56 10.72 -16.41
CA ALA A 224 -10.43 10.56 -17.57
C ALA A 224 -9.61 9.97 -18.73
N GLY A 225 -10.03 8.83 -19.28
CA GLY A 225 -9.28 8.22 -20.36
C GLY A 225 -9.83 6.88 -20.82
N THR A 226 -9.12 6.29 -21.77
CA THR A 226 -9.36 4.93 -22.25
C THR A 226 -8.94 3.93 -21.19
N ALA A 227 -9.74 2.90 -20.94
CA ALA A 227 -9.54 1.93 -19.88
C ALA A 227 -9.41 0.51 -20.43
N ASP A 228 -8.45 -0.24 -19.88
CA ASP A 228 -8.28 -1.68 -20.08
C ASP A 228 -8.24 -2.41 -18.72
N ILE A 229 -8.41 -3.74 -18.68
CA ILE A 229 -8.27 -4.54 -17.46
C ILE A 229 -7.19 -5.59 -17.64
N LYS A 230 -6.26 -5.65 -16.69
CA LYS A 230 -5.22 -6.67 -16.62
C LYS A 230 -4.89 -6.98 -15.16
N GLU A 231 -4.70 -8.26 -14.83
CA GLU A 231 -4.24 -8.69 -13.49
C GLU A 231 -5.09 -8.15 -12.32
N GLY A 232 -6.42 -8.01 -12.54
CA GLY A 232 -7.34 -7.48 -11.54
C GLY A 232 -7.23 -5.96 -11.31
N CYS A 233 -6.57 -5.23 -12.21
CA CYS A 233 -6.44 -3.78 -12.19
C CYS A 233 -7.07 -3.17 -13.44
N ILE A 234 -7.69 -2.00 -13.27
CA ILE A 234 -8.13 -1.11 -14.35
C ILE A 234 -6.97 -0.19 -14.72
N PHE A 235 -6.51 -0.26 -15.96
CA PHE A 235 -5.46 0.56 -16.52
C PHE A 235 -6.10 1.70 -17.31
N VAL A 236 -5.91 2.94 -16.86
CA VAL A 236 -6.49 4.13 -17.49
C VAL A 236 -5.39 4.92 -18.18
N GLN A 237 -5.53 5.08 -19.49
CA GLN A 237 -4.63 5.83 -20.35
C GLN A 237 -5.30 7.15 -20.76
N GLU A 238 -4.75 8.26 -20.25
CA GLU A 238 -5.08 9.62 -20.69
C GLU A 238 -4.04 10.10 -21.71
N THR A 239 -4.48 10.81 -22.75
CA THR A 239 -3.60 11.31 -23.81
C THR A 239 -2.49 12.18 -23.22
N GLY A 240 -1.23 11.78 -23.43
CA GLY A 240 -0.06 12.55 -22.99
C GLY A 240 0.28 12.44 -21.49
N ARG A 241 -0.32 11.49 -20.77
CA ARG A 241 0.00 11.19 -19.36
C ARG A 241 0.40 9.73 -19.15
N ALA A 242 1.03 9.46 -18.01
CA ALA A 242 1.35 8.10 -17.58
C ALA A 242 0.06 7.31 -17.32
N VAL A 243 0.11 6.00 -17.56
CA VAL A 243 -1.01 5.09 -17.31
C VAL A 243 -1.29 5.03 -15.81
N CYS A 244 -2.53 5.30 -15.41
CA CYS A 244 -3.00 5.12 -14.05
C CYS A 244 -3.45 3.67 -13.84
N GLN A 245 -3.14 3.07 -12.70
CA GLN A 245 -3.53 1.71 -12.36
C GLN A 245 -4.42 1.73 -11.11
N ILE A 246 -5.64 1.19 -11.24
CA ILE A 246 -6.65 1.15 -10.19
C ILE A 246 -6.97 -0.31 -9.87
N PRO A 247 -6.62 -0.83 -8.68
CA PRO A 247 -6.87 -2.22 -8.34
C PRO A 247 -8.36 -2.48 -8.11
N VAL A 248 -8.82 -3.69 -8.37
CA VAL A 248 -10.12 -4.16 -7.92
C VAL A 248 -9.86 -5.17 -6.81
N ILE A 249 -10.13 -4.80 -5.57
CA ILE A 249 -9.79 -5.55 -4.36
C ILE A 249 -10.89 -6.55 -4.03
N GLU A 250 -12.14 -6.09 -4.06
CA GLU A 250 -13.33 -6.90 -3.88
C GLU A 250 -14.33 -6.54 -4.98
N LEU A 251 -15.10 -7.53 -5.45
CA LEU A 251 -16.13 -7.31 -6.46
C LEU A 251 -17.39 -8.10 -6.09
N GLY A 252 -18.45 -7.35 -5.78
CA GLY A 252 -19.81 -7.87 -5.59
C GLY A 252 -20.71 -7.55 -6.79
N ALA A 253 -21.98 -7.92 -6.69
CA ALA A 253 -22.96 -7.69 -7.76
C ALA A 253 -23.29 -6.20 -7.97
N ASP A 254 -23.25 -5.41 -6.90
CA ASP A 254 -23.66 -4.00 -6.85
C ASP A 254 -22.59 -3.09 -6.22
N HIS A 255 -21.40 -3.63 -5.94
CA HIS A 255 -20.30 -2.89 -5.35
C HIS A 255 -18.94 -3.43 -5.78
N PHE A 256 -17.91 -2.61 -5.67
CA PHE A 256 -16.52 -3.06 -5.72
C PHE A 256 -15.65 -2.19 -4.82
N ASP A 257 -14.59 -2.78 -4.30
CA ASP A 257 -13.62 -2.09 -3.45
C ASP A 257 -12.33 -1.87 -4.23
N THR A 258 -11.74 -0.69 -4.03
CA THR A 258 -10.52 -0.27 -4.71
C THR A 258 -9.63 0.52 -3.77
N PHE A 259 -8.37 0.70 -4.13
CA PHE A 259 -7.47 1.60 -3.43
C PHE A 259 -7.12 2.77 -4.34
N LEU A 260 -7.53 3.96 -3.92
CA LEU A 260 -7.37 5.21 -4.66
C LEU A 260 -7.08 6.33 -3.65
N PHE A 261 -6.20 7.27 -3.99
CA PHE A 261 -5.80 8.35 -3.07
C PHE A 261 -5.26 7.86 -1.71
N HIS A 262 -4.48 6.77 -1.71
CA HIS A 262 -4.01 6.13 -0.48
C HIS A 262 -5.13 5.65 0.47
N THR A 263 -6.35 5.53 -0.04
CA THR A 263 -7.53 5.21 0.74
C THR A 263 -8.23 4.04 0.09
N GLU A 264 -8.66 3.10 0.91
CA GLU A 264 -9.58 2.05 0.47
C GLU A 264 -10.97 2.65 0.30
N LEU A 265 -11.52 2.54 -0.90
CA LEU A 265 -12.81 3.08 -1.27
C LEU A 265 -13.73 1.96 -1.74
N ARG A 266 -14.92 1.92 -1.17
CA ARG A 266 -16.03 1.10 -1.66
C ARG A 266 -16.92 1.92 -2.58
N PHE A 267 -17.09 1.46 -3.80
CA PHE A 267 -18.00 2.04 -4.79
C PHE A 267 -19.26 1.19 -4.89
N LYS A 268 -20.43 1.81 -4.88
CA LYS A 268 -21.73 1.15 -5.11
C LYS A 268 -22.36 1.61 -6.41
N LYS A 269 -23.01 0.69 -7.12
CA LYS A 269 -23.68 0.98 -8.39
C LYS A 269 -24.88 1.90 -8.16
N ILE A 270 -25.07 2.88 -9.04
CA ILE A 270 -26.20 3.82 -9.05
C ILE A 270 -27.27 3.32 -10.02
#